data_AF-A0A6G2XHG4-F1
#
_entry.id   AF-A0A6G2XHG4-F1
#
_cell.length_a   1.000
_cell.length_b   1.000
_cell.length_c   1.000
_cell.angle_alpha   90.00
_cell.angle_beta   90.00
_cell.angle_gamma   90.00
#
_symmetry.space_group_name_H-M   'P 1'
#
loop_
_entity.id
_entity.type
_entity.pdbx_description
1 polymer ?
#
loop_
_entity_poly.entity_id
_entity_poly.type
_entity_poly.pdbx_seq_one_letter_code
_entity_poly.pdbx_strand_id
1 'polypeptide(L)'
;MKGVLIAESGDVHWLRADVALAAAARRQVGQLARGICLPEERVARAELCVTEMATNLLKHADDGALVLRVVRSRGSAAVECLSLDNGPGIADVHRALRDGTSAAGSLGIGLGAIGRLADVFGVHSLRGRGTALYARFWADGEVPASGPVETGGLTRPIGGEQVCGDSWAVRTVDGHGPDALLLMMCDGLGHGPLAARVGDRAREVFRDSRSTSPAAVLEEIHRGLRGTRGAALAVALVDPAGQRVRLCGAGNIAALVAAGDARTGLLSMPGIAGVQLPRPRTFEAPFPPGAVLVMHSDGLSDRWKPADFPGLFPHDSALVAGQLLNQAAVRRDDAGIVVAVHGRP
;
A
#
# COMPACT_ATOMS: atom_id res chain seq x y z
N MET A 1 -14.75 -22.33 4.50
CA MET A 1 -15.69 -21.24 4.17
C MET A 1 -15.02 -20.32 3.15
N LYS A 2 -15.74 -19.33 2.61
CA LYS A 2 -15.11 -18.29 1.78
C LYS A 2 -14.32 -17.36 2.70
N GLY A 3 -13.08 -17.03 2.33
CA GLY A 3 -12.27 -16.08 3.09
C GLY A 3 -12.93 -14.70 3.13
N VAL A 4 -12.74 -13.98 4.24
CA VAL A 4 -13.26 -12.61 4.41
C VAL A 4 -12.25 -11.64 3.81
N LEU A 5 -12.72 -10.72 2.97
CA LEU A 5 -11.89 -9.66 2.41
C LEU A 5 -11.37 -8.76 3.53
N ILE A 6 -10.06 -8.54 3.57
CA ILE A 6 -9.39 -7.68 4.55
C ILE A 6 -9.12 -6.31 3.94
N ALA A 7 -8.50 -6.26 2.77
CA ALA A 7 -8.19 -5.01 2.06
C ALA A 7 -7.98 -5.31 0.58
N GLU A 8 -8.16 -4.31 -0.28
CA GLU A 8 -7.83 -4.41 -1.70
C GLU A 8 -7.51 -3.03 -2.28
N SER A 9 -6.93 -3.00 -3.48
CA SER A 9 -6.75 -1.75 -4.21
C SER A 9 -8.10 -1.04 -4.40
N GLY A 10 -8.12 0.28 -4.36
CA GLY A 10 -9.32 1.07 -4.62
C GLY A 10 -8.98 2.26 -5.49
N ASP A 11 -9.92 3.20 -5.62
CA ASP A 11 -9.63 4.47 -6.26
C ASP A 11 -8.61 5.25 -5.43
N VAL A 12 -7.52 5.68 -6.08
CA VAL A 12 -6.43 6.43 -5.45
C VAL A 12 -6.27 7.75 -6.17
N HIS A 13 -6.46 8.85 -5.45
CA HIS A 13 -6.28 10.19 -5.98
C HIS A 13 -4.86 10.67 -5.70
N TRP A 14 -4.05 10.73 -6.77
CA TRP A 14 -2.72 11.32 -6.75
C TRP A 14 -2.81 12.81 -7.12
N LEU A 15 -2.49 13.68 -6.16
CA LEU A 15 -2.45 15.12 -6.34
C LEU A 15 -1.01 15.59 -6.25
N ARG A 16 -0.44 16.00 -7.38
CA ARG A 16 0.94 16.47 -7.47
C ARG A 16 1.09 17.84 -6.81
N ALA A 17 2.29 18.11 -6.29
CA ALA A 17 2.61 19.41 -5.71
C ALA A 17 2.45 20.54 -6.75
N ASP A 18 1.44 21.37 -6.55
CA ASP A 18 1.17 22.59 -7.30
C ASP A 18 0.60 23.69 -6.39
N VAL A 19 0.48 24.92 -6.90
CA VAL A 19 0.00 26.09 -6.13
C VAL A 19 -1.43 25.89 -5.60
N ALA A 20 -2.24 25.07 -6.25
CA ALA A 20 -3.63 24.78 -5.89
C ALA A 20 -3.79 23.52 -5.02
N LEU A 21 -2.70 22.82 -4.68
CA LEU A 21 -2.71 21.51 -4.02
C LEU A 21 -3.55 21.52 -2.75
N ALA A 22 -3.37 22.51 -1.87
CA ALA A 22 -4.11 22.58 -0.61
C ALA A 22 -5.63 22.64 -0.85
N ALA A 23 -6.08 23.49 -1.77
CA ALA A 23 -7.50 23.63 -2.09
C ALA A 23 -8.06 22.39 -2.79
N ALA A 24 -7.30 21.78 -3.71
CA ALA A 24 -7.68 20.55 -4.39
C ALA A 24 -7.78 19.36 -3.42
N ALA A 25 -6.78 19.17 -2.57
CA ALA A 25 -6.73 18.10 -1.57
C ALA A 25 -7.85 18.24 -0.55
N ARG A 26 -8.12 19.47 -0.07
CA ARG A 26 -9.24 19.74 0.84
C ARG A 26 -10.58 19.35 0.23
N ARG A 27 -10.85 19.74 -1.02
CA ARG A 27 -12.10 19.35 -1.70
C ARG A 27 -12.19 17.84 -1.87
N GLN A 28 -11.10 17.20 -2.31
CA GLN A 28 -11.09 15.77 -2.59
C GLN A 28 -11.27 14.94 -1.31
N VAL A 29 -10.54 15.26 -0.23
CA VAL A 29 -10.68 14.54 1.04
C VAL A 29 -12.08 14.72 1.61
N GLY A 30 -12.67 15.91 1.49
CA GLY A 30 -14.03 16.18 1.94
C GLY A 30 -15.08 15.39 1.17
N GLN A 31 -14.88 15.17 -0.13
CA GLN A 31 -15.74 14.31 -0.95
C GLN A 31 -15.62 12.84 -0.54
N LEU A 32 -14.39 12.33 -0.39
CA LEU A 32 -14.14 10.95 0.05
C LEU A 32 -14.72 10.68 1.44
N ALA A 33 -14.50 11.60 2.38
CA ALA A 33 -14.97 11.50 3.76
C ALA A 33 -16.50 11.44 3.83
N ARG A 34 -17.19 12.34 3.14
CA ARG A 34 -18.67 12.32 3.06
C ARG A 34 -19.18 11.07 2.34
N GLY A 35 -18.45 10.59 1.33
CA GLY A 35 -18.77 9.36 0.59
C GLY A 35 -18.79 8.10 1.45
N ILE A 36 -18.10 8.10 2.59
CA ILE A 36 -18.15 7.01 3.59
C ILE A 36 -18.87 7.44 4.89
N CYS A 37 -19.67 8.50 4.83
CA CYS A 37 -20.50 8.99 5.93
C CYS A 37 -19.71 9.38 7.21
N LEU A 38 -18.50 9.95 7.06
CA LEU A 38 -17.82 10.55 8.21
C LEU A 38 -18.68 11.69 8.81
N PRO A 39 -18.76 11.80 10.15
CA PRO A 39 -19.33 12.97 10.81
C PRO A 39 -18.65 14.27 10.36
N GLU A 40 -19.41 15.36 10.19
CA GLU A 40 -18.87 16.64 9.67
C GLU A 40 -17.69 17.19 10.50
N GLU A 41 -17.67 16.95 11.82
CA GLU A 41 -16.51 17.27 12.64
C GLU A 41 -15.24 16.53 12.18
N ARG A 42 -15.36 15.24 11.86
CA ARG A 42 -14.26 14.41 11.37
C ARG A 42 -13.87 14.76 9.94
N VAL A 43 -14.83 15.16 9.10
CA VAL A 43 -14.55 15.74 7.77
C VAL A 43 -13.68 16.99 7.92
N ALA A 44 -14.02 17.90 8.82
CA ALA A 44 -13.23 19.11 9.07
C ALA A 44 -11.81 18.80 9.57
N ARG A 45 -11.64 17.78 10.42
CA ARG A 45 -10.30 17.32 10.87
C ARG A 45 -9.46 16.79 9.70
N ALA A 46 -10.05 15.97 8.83
CA ALA A 46 -9.37 15.46 7.63
C ALA A 46 -9.00 16.58 6.65
N GLU A 47 -9.90 17.55 6.43
CA GLU A 47 -9.67 18.74 5.60
C GLU A 47 -8.52 19.62 6.13
N LEU A 48 -8.45 19.80 7.45
CA LEU A 48 -7.36 20.54 8.09
C LEU A 48 -6.03 19.77 7.94
N CYS A 49 -6.04 18.46 8.20
CA CYS A 49 -4.88 17.59 8.06
C CYS A 49 -4.27 17.67 6.65
N VAL A 50 -5.07 17.51 5.58
CA VAL A 50 -4.53 17.55 4.21
C VAL A 50 -4.06 18.94 3.80
N THR A 51 -4.66 20.00 4.34
CA THR A 51 -4.18 21.38 4.14
C THR A 51 -2.78 21.56 4.72
N GLU A 52 -2.54 21.04 5.93
CA GLU A 52 -1.22 21.06 6.57
C GLU A 52 -0.20 20.20 5.80
N MET A 53 -0.59 19.00 5.36
CA MET A 53 0.25 18.13 4.53
C MET A 53 0.63 18.83 3.21
N ALA A 54 -0.33 19.43 2.51
CA ALA A 54 -0.09 20.19 1.28
C ALA A 54 0.84 21.39 1.52
N THR A 55 0.63 22.12 2.61
CA THR A 55 1.47 23.27 2.98
C THR A 55 2.90 22.84 3.28
N ASN A 56 3.09 21.70 3.96
CA ASN A 56 4.40 21.15 4.22
C ASN A 56 5.11 20.73 2.93
N LEU A 57 4.41 20.05 2.01
CA LEU A 57 4.94 19.71 0.69
C LEU A 57 5.43 20.97 -0.04
N LEU A 58 4.58 22.00 -0.16
CA LEU A 58 4.92 23.21 -0.91
C LEU A 58 6.05 24.03 -0.29
N LYS A 59 6.28 23.93 1.02
CA LYS A 59 7.33 24.69 1.71
C LYS A 59 8.67 23.96 1.79
N HIS A 60 8.65 22.63 1.83
CA HIS A 60 9.81 21.83 2.22
C HIS A 60 10.23 20.78 1.21
N ALA A 61 9.35 20.37 0.29
CA ALA A 61 9.69 19.39 -0.73
C ALA A 61 10.22 20.04 -2.00
N ASP A 62 11.13 19.35 -2.67
CA ASP A 62 11.53 19.68 -4.06
C ASP A 62 10.46 19.20 -5.06
N ASP A 63 9.89 18.02 -4.78
CA ASP A 63 8.78 17.42 -5.50
C ASP A 63 8.03 16.47 -4.56
N GLY A 64 6.75 16.24 -4.85
CA GLY A 64 5.94 15.32 -4.06
C GLY A 64 4.49 15.22 -4.52
N ALA A 65 3.73 14.41 -3.81
CA ALA A 65 2.31 14.24 -4.04
C ALA A 65 1.57 13.96 -2.74
N LEU A 66 0.31 14.39 -2.70
CA LEU A 66 -0.68 13.86 -1.79
C LEU A 66 -1.38 12.67 -2.44
N VAL A 67 -1.64 11.67 -1.64
CA VAL A 67 -2.35 10.45 -2.02
C VAL A 67 -3.56 10.31 -1.11
N LEU A 68 -4.75 10.41 -1.70
CA LEU A 68 -6.02 10.39 -0.96
C LEU A 68 -6.86 9.22 -1.43
N ARG A 69 -7.38 8.43 -0.50
CA ARG A 69 -8.24 7.28 -0.84
C ARG A 69 -9.17 6.89 0.30
N VAL A 70 -10.13 6.04 -0.02
CA VAL A 70 -10.90 5.28 0.96
C VAL A 70 -10.27 3.91 1.12
N VAL A 71 -9.99 3.52 2.36
CA VAL A 71 -9.61 2.16 2.72
C VAL A 71 -10.74 1.48 3.47
N ARG A 72 -10.88 0.17 3.29
CA ARG A 72 -11.86 -0.66 4.00
C ARG A 72 -11.12 -1.80 4.68
N SER A 73 -11.43 -2.04 5.94
CA SER A 73 -10.87 -3.15 6.71
C SER A 73 -11.91 -3.71 7.67
N ARG A 74 -12.12 -5.03 7.61
CA ARG A 74 -12.99 -5.78 8.54
C ARG A 74 -14.40 -5.17 8.74
N GLY A 75 -14.97 -4.59 7.70
CA GLY A 75 -16.30 -3.97 7.72
C GLY A 75 -16.32 -2.47 8.04
N SER A 76 -15.21 -1.90 8.52
CA SER A 76 -15.05 -0.46 8.74
C SER A 76 -14.39 0.22 7.54
N ALA A 77 -14.64 1.51 7.37
CA ALA A 77 -14.05 2.34 6.34
C ALA A 77 -13.30 3.53 6.96
N ALA A 78 -12.26 3.97 6.27
CA ALA A 78 -11.52 5.18 6.64
C ALA A 78 -11.11 5.98 5.42
N VAL A 79 -10.95 7.28 5.61
CA VAL A 79 -10.17 8.10 4.67
C VAL A 79 -8.71 8.01 5.05
N GLU A 80 -7.88 7.71 4.06
CA GLU A 80 -6.43 7.64 4.20
C GLU A 80 -5.78 8.73 3.36
N CYS A 81 -4.83 9.42 3.99
CA CYS A 81 -4.06 10.50 3.41
C CYS A 81 -2.57 10.17 3.55
N LEU A 82 -1.85 10.13 2.44
CA LEU A 82 -0.39 10.09 2.44
C LEU A 82 0.18 11.36 1.81
N SER A 83 1.31 11.80 2.32
CA SER A 83 2.15 12.83 1.72
C SER A 83 3.50 12.20 1.45
N LEU A 84 3.91 12.17 0.19
CA LEU A 84 5.13 11.53 -0.27
C LEU A 84 5.97 12.56 -1.00
N ASP A 85 7.17 12.84 -0.49
CA ASP A 85 8.10 13.79 -1.10
C ASP A 85 9.50 13.22 -1.31
N ASN A 86 10.28 13.93 -2.13
CA ASN A 86 11.70 13.66 -2.38
C ASN A 86 12.59 14.84 -1.97
N GLY A 87 12.17 15.62 -0.97
CA GLY A 87 12.91 16.77 -0.48
C GLY A 87 14.13 16.42 0.39
N PRO A 88 14.67 17.38 1.17
CA PRO A 88 15.84 17.17 2.01
C PRO A 88 15.60 16.23 3.20
N GLY A 89 14.34 15.88 3.49
CA GLY A 89 13.95 15.12 4.66
C GLY A 89 14.01 15.92 5.96
N ILE A 90 13.61 15.28 7.06
CA ILE A 90 13.52 15.86 8.40
C ILE A 90 14.66 15.30 9.24
N ALA A 91 15.52 16.20 9.71
CA ALA A 91 16.72 15.87 10.47
C ALA A 91 16.45 15.17 11.81
N ASP A 92 15.40 15.61 12.51
CA ASP A 92 14.94 15.08 13.79
C ASP A 92 13.39 15.10 13.78
N VAL A 93 12.81 13.95 13.45
CA VAL A 93 11.36 13.78 13.35
C VAL A 93 10.68 13.96 14.71
N HIS A 94 11.29 13.46 15.79
CA HIS A 94 10.74 13.60 17.14
C HIS A 94 10.67 15.06 17.57
N ARG A 95 11.68 15.86 17.25
CA ARG A 95 11.65 17.29 17.48
C ARG A 95 10.59 17.97 16.63
N ALA A 96 10.51 17.65 15.33
CA ALA A 96 9.52 18.25 14.41
C ALA A 96 8.06 17.97 14.80
N LEU A 97 7.80 16.90 15.55
CA LEU A 97 6.48 16.58 16.12
C LEU A 97 6.13 17.43 17.34
N ARG A 98 7.09 18.09 17.99
CA ARG A 98 6.84 18.97 19.14
C ARG A 98 6.42 20.35 18.65
N ASP A 99 5.31 20.85 19.20
CA ASP A 99 4.78 22.18 18.85
C ASP A 99 5.83 23.28 19.06
N GLY A 100 5.80 24.30 18.19
CA GLY A 100 6.66 25.48 18.26
C GLY A 100 8.04 25.32 17.63
N THR A 101 8.30 24.21 16.93
CA THR A 101 9.60 23.96 16.27
C THR A 101 9.50 23.96 14.74
N SER A 102 9.13 25.08 14.12
CA SER A 102 9.28 25.22 12.65
C SER A 102 10.67 25.75 12.28
N ALA A 103 11.26 25.19 11.22
CA ALA A 103 12.50 25.70 10.63
C ALA A 103 12.26 26.80 9.57
N ALA A 104 11.01 27.01 9.14
CA ALA A 104 10.66 27.85 7.98
C ALA A 104 9.52 28.87 8.24
N GLY A 105 9.40 29.40 9.46
CA GLY A 105 8.54 30.57 9.72
C GLY A 105 7.03 30.31 9.70
N SER A 106 6.57 29.07 9.86
CA SER A 106 5.18 28.76 10.23
C SER A 106 5.04 28.74 11.76
N LEU A 107 3.81 28.72 12.29
CA LEU A 107 3.55 28.61 13.73
C LEU A 107 4.16 27.35 14.39
N GLY A 108 4.73 26.40 13.62
CA GLY A 108 5.38 25.20 14.16
C GLY A 108 4.43 24.18 14.76
N ILE A 109 3.17 24.22 14.30
CA ILE A 109 2.08 23.38 14.79
C ILE A 109 1.75 22.25 13.78
N GLY A 110 2.17 22.35 12.52
CA GLY A 110 1.64 21.55 11.41
C GLY A 110 1.80 20.03 11.55
N LEU A 111 3.02 19.53 11.78
CA LEU A 111 3.26 18.08 11.86
C LEU A 111 2.66 17.45 13.13
N GLY A 112 2.80 18.13 14.28
CA GLY A 112 2.19 17.71 15.54
C GLY A 112 0.65 17.78 15.52
N ALA A 113 0.08 18.76 14.83
CA ALA A 113 -1.37 18.86 14.65
C ALA A 113 -1.93 17.71 13.83
N ILE A 114 -1.26 17.30 12.74
CA ILE A 114 -1.68 16.13 11.96
C ILE A 114 -1.78 14.90 12.86
N GLY A 115 -0.76 14.66 13.70
CA GLY A 115 -0.75 13.53 14.63
C GLY A 115 -1.84 13.58 15.72
N ARG A 116 -2.33 14.77 16.10
CA ARG A 116 -3.44 14.93 17.04
C ARG A 116 -4.82 14.81 16.42
N LEU A 117 -4.95 15.10 15.12
CA LEU A 117 -6.21 15.11 14.41
C LEU A 117 -6.61 13.72 13.89
N ALA A 118 -5.62 12.94 13.46
CA ALA A 118 -5.81 11.61 12.88
C ALA A 118 -5.97 10.53 13.96
N ASP A 119 -6.68 9.45 13.66
CA ASP A 119 -6.76 8.31 14.59
C ASP A 119 -5.51 7.42 14.48
N VAL A 120 -4.93 7.36 13.28
CA VAL A 120 -3.65 6.70 13.03
C VAL A 120 -2.75 7.67 12.29
N PHE A 121 -1.50 7.78 12.73
CA PHE A 121 -0.50 8.67 12.16
C PHE A 121 0.86 7.97 12.09
N GLY A 122 1.60 8.23 11.02
CA GLY A 122 2.96 7.77 10.87
C GLY A 122 3.78 8.74 10.04
N VAL A 123 5.07 8.81 10.33
CA VAL A 123 6.03 9.60 9.56
C VAL A 123 7.35 8.84 9.48
N HIS A 124 7.89 8.75 8.27
CA HIS A 124 9.21 8.19 8.00
C HIS A 124 9.95 9.18 7.12
N SER A 125 11.15 9.58 7.53
CA SER A 125 11.93 10.57 6.79
C SER A 125 13.36 10.09 6.59
N LEU A 126 13.87 10.31 5.38
CA LEU A 126 15.21 9.96 4.98
C LEU A 126 15.95 11.23 4.61
N ARG A 127 17.11 11.47 5.24
CA ARG A 127 17.94 12.63 4.93
C ARG A 127 18.34 12.61 3.45
N GLY A 128 18.06 13.71 2.75
CA GLY A 128 18.33 13.90 1.33
C GLY A 128 17.46 13.06 0.38
N ARG A 129 16.43 12.38 0.89
CA ARG A 129 15.56 11.48 0.11
C ARG A 129 14.07 11.70 0.37
N GLY A 130 13.73 12.71 1.17
CA GLY A 130 12.37 13.14 1.42
C GLY A 130 11.67 12.45 2.59
N THR A 131 10.39 12.75 2.72
CA THR A 131 9.53 12.31 3.82
C THR A 131 8.27 11.63 3.29
N ALA A 132 7.90 10.52 3.94
CA ALA A 132 6.58 9.95 3.85
C ALA A 132 5.82 10.22 5.14
N LEU A 133 4.62 10.78 5.02
CA LEU A 133 3.68 10.99 6.11
C LEU A 133 2.39 10.27 5.77
N TYR A 134 1.78 9.67 6.78
CA TYR A 134 0.54 8.94 6.68
C TYR A 134 -0.42 9.36 7.81
N ALA A 135 -1.69 9.49 7.47
CA ALA A 135 -2.78 9.79 8.39
C ALA A 135 -4.06 9.05 7.97
N ARG A 136 -4.80 8.49 8.94
CA ARG A 136 -6.06 7.78 8.70
C ARG A 136 -7.17 8.28 9.63
N PHE A 137 -8.38 8.40 9.07
CA PHE A 137 -9.59 8.87 9.73
C PHE A 137 -10.72 7.83 9.54
N TRP A 138 -10.96 6.99 10.55
CA TRP A 138 -12.00 5.97 10.57
C TRP A 138 -13.39 6.59 10.71
N ALA A 139 -14.39 6.02 10.03
CA ALA A 139 -15.77 6.52 10.08
C ALA A 139 -16.32 6.49 11.51
N ASP A 140 -16.08 5.40 12.24
CA ASP A 140 -16.57 5.16 13.59
C ASP A 140 -15.64 5.75 14.68
N GLY A 141 -14.50 6.33 14.29
CA GLY A 141 -13.46 6.82 15.20
C GLY A 141 -12.66 5.73 15.93
N GLU A 142 -13.12 4.48 15.89
CA GLU A 142 -12.39 3.33 16.39
C GLU A 142 -11.44 2.77 15.34
N VAL A 143 -10.18 2.55 15.74
CA VAL A 143 -9.19 1.85 14.91
C VAL A 143 -9.48 0.35 15.03
N PRO A 144 -9.81 -0.35 13.92
CA PRO A 144 -10.06 -1.78 13.96
C PRO A 144 -8.85 -2.52 14.50
N ALA A 145 -9.09 -3.48 15.39
CA ALA A 145 -8.02 -4.33 15.91
C ALA A 145 -7.25 -4.98 14.76
N SER A 146 -5.92 -4.85 14.77
CA SER A 146 -5.03 -5.56 13.86
C SER A 146 -4.79 -6.97 14.38
N GLY A 147 -4.63 -7.92 13.46
CA GLY A 147 -4.05 -9.22 13.79
C GLY A 147 -2.53 -9.11 13.98
N PRO A 148 -1.82 -10.23 14.19
CA PRO A 148 -0.35 -10.24 14.26
C PRO A 148 0.32 -9.80 12.95
N VAL A 149 -0.43 -9.75 11.85
CA VAL A 149 0.02 -9.27 10.55
C VAL A 149 -0.84 -8.08 10.12
N GLU A 150 -0.19 -6.95 9.88
CA GLU A 150 -0.81 -5.77 9.28
C GLU A 150 -0.55 -5.76 7.78
N THR A 151 -1.55 -5.37 6.98
CA THR A 151 -1.42 -5.35 5.52
C THR A 151 -1.90 -4.04 4.93
N GLY A 152 -1.18 -3.58 3.92
CA GLY A 152 -1.49 -2.36 3.19
C GLY A 152 -0.87 -2.42 1.81
N GLY A 153 -1.46 -1.71 0.85
CA GLY A 153 -0.91 -1.62 -0.49
C GLY A 153 -1.23 -0.29 -1.11
N LEU A 154 -0.61 0.05 -2.23
CA LEU A 154 -0.85 1.28 -2.96
C LEU A 154 -0.64 1.05 -4.46
N THR A 155 -1.38 1.78 -5.28
CA THR A 155 -1.23 1.78 -6.73
C THR A 155 -1.09 3.22 -7.23
N ARG A 156 -0.35 3.39 -8.32
CA ARG A 156 -0.14 4.67 -8.99
C ARG A 156 -0.21 4.45 -10.51
N PRO A 157 -1.13 5.15 -11.21
CA PRO A 157 -1.21 5.03 -12.64
C PRO A 157 0.04 5.58 -13.33
N ILE A 158 0.39 5.03 -14.50
CA ILE A 158 1.38 5.60 -15.40
C ILE A 158 0.99 7.05 -15.76
N GLY A 159 2.00 7.91 -15.97
CA GLY A 159 1.76 9.30 -16.34
C GLY A 159 0.91 9.45 -17.60
N GLY A 160 -0.22 10.16 -17.47
CA GLY A 160 -1.21 10.38 -18.52
C GLY A 160 -2.49 9.56 -18.37
N GLU A 161 -2.47 8.52 -17.55
CA GLU A 161 -3.64 7.70 -17.24
C GLU A 161 -4.29 8.12 -15.90
N GLN A 162 -5.60 7.87 -15.79
CA GLN A 162 -6.35 8.11 -14.55
C GLN A 162 -6.55 6.85 -13.72
N VAL A 163 -6.38 5.67 -14.34
CA VAL A 163 -6.61 4.36 -13.74
C VAL A 163 -5.35 3.51 -13.91
N CYS A 164 -5.00 2.77 -12.87
CA CYS A 164 -3.80 1.95 -12.83
C CYS A 164 -4.12 0.54 -13.34
N GLY A 165 -3.24 -0.03 -14.16
CA GLY A 165 -3.29 -1.44 -14.58
C GLY A 165 -2.93 -2.44 -13.47
N ASP A 166 -2.25 -1.96 -12.43
CA ASP A 166 -1.87 -2.75 -11.26
C ASP A 166 -2.99 -2.87 -10.24
N SER A 167 -3.03 -4.01 -9.55
CA SER A 167 -4.06 -4.31 -8.55
C SER A 167 -3.56 -5.28 -7.48
N TRP A 168 -4.16 -5.21 -6.28
CA TRP A 168 -3.85 -6.10 -5.18
C TRP A 168 -5.08 -6.39 -4.32
N ALA A 169 -5.05 -7.50 -3.58
CA ALA A 169 -6.10 -7.88 -2.64
C ALA A 169 -5.57 -8.76 -1.52
N VAL A 170 -6.23 -8.70 -0.36
CA VAL A 170 -5.91 -9.46 0.85
C VAL A 170 -7.18 -10.04 1.42
N ARG A 171 -7.17 -11.33 1.77
CA ARG A 171 -8.29 -11.99 2.46
C ARG A 171 -7.80 -12.98 3.52
N THR A 172 -8.66 -13.28 4.48
CA THR A 172 -8.44 -14.40 5.40
C THR A 172 -8.47 -15.73 4.64
N VAL A 173 -7.87 -16.74 5.24
CA VAL A 173 -7.86 -18.10 4.68
C VAL A 173 -8.03 -19.14 5.77
N ASP A 174 -9.00 -20.02 5.58
CA ASP A 174 -9.26 -21.14 6.49
C ASP A 174 -8.24 -22.26 6.29
N GLY A 175 -8.11 -23.14 7.29
CA GLY A 175 -7.23 -24.31 7.22
C GLY A 175 -5.74 -23.98 7.40
N HIS A 176 -5.41 -22.69 7.50
CA HIS A 176 -4.18 -22.16 8.07
C HIS A 176 -4.59 -21.42 9.35
N GLY A 177 -3.66 -21.16 10.29
CA GLY A 177 -4.00 -20.58 11.61
C GLY A 177 -4.91 -19.34 11.51
N PRO A 178 -5.60 -18.94 12.61
CA PRO A 178 -6.67 -17.92 12.56
C PRO A 178 -6.24 -16.57 11.97
N ASP A 179 -4.94 -16.28 11.98
CA ASP A 179 -4.34 -15.05 11.47
C ASP A 179 -3.65 -15.21 10.10
N ALA A 180 -3.81 -16.36 9.45
CA ALA A 180 -3.26 -16.58 8.13
C ALA A 180 -3.99 -15.75 7.08
N LEU A 181 -3.23 -15.19 6.14
CA LEU A 181 -3.73 -14.31 5.09
C LEU A 181 -3.26 -14.79 3.72
N LEU A 182 -4.15 -14.66 2.72
CA LEU A 182 -3.76 -14.71 1.32
C LEU A 182 -3.66 -13.28 0.78
N LEU A 183 -2.57 -12.99 0.08
CA LEU A 183 -2.31 -11.74 -0.62
C LEU A 183 -2.17 -12.01 -2.11
N MET A 184 -2.65 -11.09 -2.93
CA MET A 184 -2.50 -11.10 -4.38
C MET A 184 -1.89 -9.78 -4.84
N MET A 185 -0.94 -9.85 -5.76
CA MET A 185 -0.48 -8.73 -6.58
C MET A 185 -0.63 -9.10 -8.05
N CYS A 186 -1.17 -8.17 -8.83
CA CYS A 186 -1.53 -8.35 -10.23
C CYS A 186 -1.09 -7.12 -11.04
N ASP A 187 -0.49 -7.36 -12.19
CA ASP A 187 -0.12 -6.38 -13.20
C ASP A 187 -0.80 -6.80 -14.51
N GLY A 188 -1.86 -6.08 -14.87
CA GLY A 188 -2.64 -6.36 -16.07
C GLY A 188 -1.89 -5.92 -17.33
N LEU A 189 -1.81 -6.76 -18.36
CA LEU A 189 -1.01 -6.44 -19.55
C LEU A 189 -1.43 -5.13 -20.23
N GLY A 190 -0.47 -4.20 -20.31
CA GLY A 190 -0.62 -2.86 -20.86
C GLY A 190 -0.81 -1.82 -19.76
N HIS A 191 -1.49 -0.71 -20.06
CA HIS A 191 -1.83 0.33 -19.08
C HIS A 191 -3.25 0.85 -19.31
N GLY A 192 -3.72 1.69 -18.38
CA GLY A 192 -5.00 2.37 -18.48
C GLY A 192 -6.21 1.44 -18.34
N PRO A 193 -7.39 1.83 -18.84
CA PRO A 193 -8.66 1.16 -18.50
C PRO A 193 -8.73 -0.32 -18.91
N LEU A 194 -8.00 -0.74 -19.93
CA LEU A 194 -7.99 -2.12 -20.39
C LEU A 194 -7.18 -3.04 -19.47
N ALA A 195 -6.05 -2.56 -18.96
CA ALA A 195 -5.25 -3.26 -17.97
C ALA A 195 -5.96 -3.29 -16.62
N ALA A 196 -6.54 -2.16 -16.18
CA ALA A 196 -7.30 -2.05 -14.94
C ALA A 196 -8.43 -3.10 -14.87
N ARG A 197 -9.18 -3.30 -15.96
CA ARG A 197 -10.22 -4.34 -16.04
C ARG A 197 -9.71 -5.76 -15.83
N VAL A 198 -8.46 -6.06 -16.21
CA VAL A 198 -7.85 -7.37 -15.93
C VAL A 198 -7.59 -7.51 -14.43
N GLY A 199 -7.04 -6.47 -13.79
CA GLY A 199 -6.85 -6.41 -12.35
C GLY A 199 -8.16 -6.55 -11.56
N ASP A 200 -9.22 -5.86 -11.98
CA ASP A 200 -10.57 -5.99 -11.41
C ASP A 200 -11.06 -7.44 -11.45
N ARG A 201 -10.95 -8.07 -12.63
CA ARG A 201 -11.37 -9.46 -12.80
C ARG A 201 -10.53 -10.42 -11.95
N ALA A 202 -9.23 -10.19 -11.84
CA ALA A 202 -8.35 -11.00 -10.99
C ALA A 202 -8.76 -10.90 -9.52
N ARG A 203 -9.05 -9.69 -9.03
CA ARG A 203 -9.53 -9.46 -7.66
C ARG A 203 -10.86 -10.13 -7.37
N GLU A 204 -11.82 -10.06 -8.29
CA GLU A 204 -13.10 -10.75 -8.16
C GLU A 204 -12.90 -12.25 -7.95
N VAL A 205 -12.11 -12.88 -8.82
CA VAL A 205 -11.85 -14.33 -8.75
C VAL A 205 -11.08 -14.67 -7.46
N PHE A 206 -10.08 -13.88 -7.10
CA PHE A 206 -9.32 -14.05 -5.86
C PHE A 206 -10.22 -13.98 -4.62
N ARG A 207 -11.14 -13.01 -4.59
CA ARG A 207 -12.09 -12.78 -3.50
C ARG A 207 -13.06 -13.95 -3.38
N ASP A 208 -13.56 -14.45 -4.51
CA ASP A 208 -14.56 -15.52 -4.59
C ASP A 208 -13.98 -16.93 -4.42
N SER A 209 -12.66 -17.07 -4.60
CA SER A 209 -11.94 -18.31 -4.44
C SER A 209 -12.12 -18.93 -3.05
N ARG A 210 -12.36 -20.24 -3.03
CA ARG A 210 -12.39 -21.06 -1.80
C ARG A 210 -11.08 -21.82 -1.59
N SER A 211 -10.14 -21.70 -2.53
CA SER A 211 -8.84 -22.34 -2.45
C SER A 211 -8.00 -21.69 -1.35
N THR A 212 -7.23 -22.52 -0.65
CA THR A 212 -6.42 -22.13 0.50
C THR A 212 -4.92 -22.08 0.17
N SER A 213 -4.50 -22.74 -0.90
CA SER A 213 -3.10 -22.73 -1.36
C SER A 213 -2.86 -21.68 -2.45
N PRO A 214 -1.68 -21.03 -2.47
CA PRO A 214 -1.34 -20.05 -3.51
C PRO A 214 -1.45 -20.59 -4.93
N ALA A 215 -1.00 -21.83 -5.17
CA ALA A 215 -1.04 -22.46 -6.49
C ALA A 215 -2.47 -22.65 -6.99
N ALA A 216 -3.39 -23.15 -6.14
CA ALA A 216 -4.77 -23.37 -6.55
C ALA A 216 -5.51 -22.06 -6.81
N VAL A 217 -5.24 -21.02 -6.02
CA VAL A 217 -5.78 -19.67 -6.26
C VAL A 217 -5.26 -19.10 -7.58
N LEU A 218 -3.96 -19.24 -7.87
CA LEU A 218 -3.37 -18.81 -9.14
C LEU A 218 -3.99 -19.53 -10.34
N GLU A 219 -4.26 -20.83 -10.25
CA GLU A 219 -4.93 -21.60 -11.30
C GLU A 219 -6.39 -21.18 -11.52
N GLU A 220 -7.11 -20.86 -10.43
CA GLU A 220 -8.46 -20.30 -10.50
C GLU A 220 -8.47 -18.93 -11.20
N ILE A 221 -7.56 -18.03 -10.81
CA ILE A 221 -7.43 -16.71 -11.45
C ILE A 221 -7.05 -16.88 -12.92
N HIS A 222 -6.09 -17.75 -13.25
CA HIS A 222 -5.73 -18.02 -14.65
C HIS A 222 -6.95 -18.44 -15.49
N ARG A 223 -7.80 -19.34 -14.97
CA ARG A 223 -9.05 -19.73 -15.66
C ARG A 223 -10.02 -18.54 -15.78
N GLY A 224 -10.15 -17.74 -14.71
CA GLY A 224 -11.03 -16.58 -14.66
C GLY A 224 -10.61 -15.41 -15.56
N LEU A 225 -9.33 -15.35 -15.95
CA LEU A 225 -8.75 -14.36 -16.85
C LEU A 225 -8.69 -14.82 -18.33
N ARG A 226 -9.14 -16.04 -18.66
CA ARG A 226 -9.15 -16.50 -20.06
C ARG A 226 -10.01 -15.59 -20.93
N GLY A 227 -9.50 -15.24 -22.11
CA GLY A 227 -10.14 -14.30 -23.04
C GLY A 227 -9.90 -12.82 -22.72
N THR A 228 -9.11 -12.52 -21.69
CA THR A 228 -8.59 -11.15 -21.42
C THR A 228 -7.20 -10.98 -22.05
N ARG A 229 -6.57 -9.81 -21.85
CA ARG A 229 -5.15 -9.60 -22.19
C ARG A 229 -4.18 -10.43 -21.33
N GLY A 230 -4.65 -10.92 -20.20
CA GLY A 230 -3.85 -11.60 -19.19
C GLY A 230 -3.09 -10.65 -18.28
N ALA A 231 -2.42 -11.23 -17.28
CA ALA A 231 -1.68 -10.50 -16.26
C ALA A 231 -0.42 -11.26 -15.82
N ALA A 232 0.59 -10.51 -15.38
CA ALA A 232 1.54 -11.04 -14.42
C ALA A 232 0.91 -11.02 -13.03
N LEU A 233 1.04 -12.11 -12.27
CA LEU A 233 0.30 -12.29 -11.03
C LEU A 233 1.05 -13.16 -10.04
N ALA A 234 1.03 -12.78 -8.77
CA ALA A 234 1.50 -13.65 -7.69
C ALA A 234 0.52 -13.68 -6.52
N VAL A 235 0.43 -14.86 -5.90
CA VAL A 235 -0.35 -15.10 -4.69
C VAL A 235 0.60 -15.54 -3.58
N ALA A 236 0.50 -14.91 -2.41
CA ALA A 236 1.26 -15.26 -1.22
C ALA A 236 0.32 -15.73 -0.10
N LEU A 237 0.66 -16.82 0.56
CA LEU A 237 0.08 -17.25 1.83
C LEU A 237 1.04 -16.86 2.96
N VAL A 238 0.61 -15.94 3.81
CA VAL A 238 1.30 -15.52 5.02
C VAL A 238 0.74 -16.33 6.20
N ASP A 239 1.60 -17.13 6.82
CA ASP A 239 1.28 -18.00 7.97
C ASP A 239 2.12 -17.52 9.17
N PRO A 240 1.61 -16.56 9.97
CA PRO A 240 2.37 -15.98 11.09
C PRO A 240 2.63 -16.99 12.21
N ALA A 241 1.67 -17.89 12.48
CA ALA A 241 1.84 -18.95 13.47
C ALA A 241 2.96 -19.92 13.06
N GLY A 242 3.04 -20.27 11.78
CA GLY A 242 4.14 -21.06 11.20
C GLY A 242 5.38 -20.26 10.83
N GLN A 243 5.40 -18.94 11.08
CA GLN A 243 6.47 -17.99 10.74
C GLN A 243 7.02 -18.17 9.32
N ARG A 244 6.13 -18.23 8.32
CA ARG A 244 6.52 -18.43 6.91
C ARG A 244 5.61 -17.74 5.92
N VAL A 245 6.17 -17.43 4.75
CA VAL A 245 5.42 -17.08 3.54
C VAL A 245 5.58 -18.17 2.51
N ARG A 246 4.50 -18.51 1.82
CA ARG A 246 4.52 -19.34 0.60
C ARG A 246 4.01 -18.53 -0.58
N LEU A 247 4.75 -18.47 -1.68
CA LEU A 247 4.42 -17.71 -2.88
C LEU A 247 4.26 -18.64 -4.08
N CYS A 248 3.22 -18.42 -4.87
CA CYS A 248 3.13 -18.94 -6.23
C CYS A 248 2.82 -17.79 -7.18
N GLY A 249 3.64 -17.61 -8.21
CA GLY A 249 3.48 -16.51 -9.17
C GLY A 249 3.80 -16.90 -10.60
N ALA A 250 3.25 -16.12 -11.53
CA ALA A 250 3.43 -16.21 -12.96
C ALA A 250 3.75 -14.80 -13.51
N GLY A 251 4.88 -14.66 -14.20
CA GLY A 251 5.34 -13.40 -14.77
C GLY A 251 6.41 -12.73 -13.93
N ASN A 252 6.39 -11.39 -13.90
CA ASN A 252 7.43 -10.51 -13.38
C ASN A 252 7.05 -9.85 -12.03
N ILE A 253 5.98 -10.29 -11.36
CA ILE A 253 5.68 -9.79 -10.00
C ILE A 253 6.82 -10.17 -9.06
N ALA A 254 7.45 -9.14 -8.48
CA ALA A 254 8.50 -9.29 -7.50
C ALA A 254 7.89 -9.56 -6.12
N ALA A 255 8.53 -10.45 -5.36
CA ALA A 255 8.16 -10.74 -3.99
C ALA A 255 9.43 -10.93 -3.16
N LEU A 256 9.52 -10.25 -2.03
CA LEU A 256 10.66 -10.32 -1.13
C LEU A 256 10.20 -10.28 0.32
N VAL A 257 10.92 -11.02 1.16
CA VAL A 257 10.79 -10.92 2.62
C VAL A 257 12.02 -10.20 3.17
N ALA A 258 11.80 -9.10 3.86
CA ALA A 258 12.81 -8.36 4.62
C ALA A 258 12.71 -8.71 6.11
N ALA A 259 13.83 -9.08 6.73
CA ALA A 259 13.91 -9.37 8.16
C ALA A 259 15.24 -8.85 8.71
N GLY A 260 15.19 -7.77 9.51
CA GLY A 260 16.39 -7.01 9.87
C GLY A 260 17.06 -6.47 8.60
N ASP A 261 18.36 -6.73 8.44
CA ASP A 261 19.12 -6.34 7.24
C ASP A 261 19.09 -7.39 6.11
N ALA A 262 18.54 -8.57 6.38
CA ALA A 262 18.46 -9.65 5.40
C ALA A 262 17.25 -9.46 4.48
N ARG A 263 17.41 -9.85 3.21
CA ARG A 263 16.31 -9.96 2.25
C ARG A 263 16.33 -11.33 1.56
N THR A 264 15.17 -11.94 1.41
CA THR A 264 14.98 -13.21 0.69
C THR A 264 13.96 -13.00 -0.42
N GLY A 265 14.39 -13.18 -1.68
CA GLY A 265 13.50 -13.12 -2.83
C GLY A 265 12.71 -14.43 -2.99
N LEU A 266 11.42 -14.31 -3.31
CA LEU A 266 10.53 -15.41 -3.68
C LEU A 266 10.26 -15.32 -5.19
N LEU A 267 10.42 -16.42 -5.91
CA LEU A 267 10.41 -16.41 -7.37
C LEU A 267 8.99 -16.56 -7.93
N SER A 268 8.69 -15.77 -8.96
CA SER A 268 7.59 -16.00 -9.89
C SER A 268 8.11 -16.77 -11.11
N MET A 269 7.34 -17.76 -11.58
CA MET A 269 7.71 -18.54 -12.76
C MET A 269 7.36 -17.77 -14.04
N PRO A 270 8.09 -17.92 -15.15
CA PRO A 270 7.68 -17.32 -16.42
C PRO A 270 6.28 -17.79 -16.84
N GLY A 271 5.39 -16.85 -17.19
CA GLY A 271 4.02 -17.16 -17.59
C GLY A 271 3.12 -15.92 -17.53
N ILE A 272 1.94 -16.03 -18.13
CA ILE A 272 0.93 -14.97 -18.15
C ILE A 272 -0.41 -15.59 -17.75
N ALA A 273 -0.95 -15.19 -16.61
CA ALA A 273 -2.27 -15.63 -16.15
C ALA A 273 -3.34 -15.21 -17.19
N GLY A 274 -4.30 -16.08 -17.49
CA GLY A 274 -5.28 -15.86 -18.57
C GLY A 274 -4.82 -16.25 -19.99
N VAL A 275 -3.51 -16.36 -20.24
CA VAL A 275 -2.95 -16.70 -21.56
C VAL A 275 -2.24 -18.06 -21.53
N GLN A 276 -1.12 -18.14 -20.82
CA GLN A 276 -0.31 -19.35 -20.71
C GLN A 276 0.29 -19.45 -19.32
N LEU A 277 -0.20 -20.42 -18.53
CA LEU A 277 0.30 -20.70 -17.20
C LEU A 277 0.99 -22.08 -17.22
N PRO A 278 2.32 -22.15 -17.00
CA PRO A 278 2.98 -23.44 -16.80
C PRO A 278 2.54 -24.07 -15.47
N ARG A 279 2.95 -25.32 -15.21
CA ARG A 279 2.67 -25.98 -13.93
C ARG A 279 3.10 -25.09 -12.75
N PRO A 280 2.16 -24.64 -11.89
CA PRO A 280 2.49 -23.73 -10.80
C PRO A 280 3.51 -24.34 -9.84
N ARG A 281 4.46 -23.51 -9.38
CA ARG A 281 5.44 -23.88 -8.36
C ARG A 281 5.33 -22.90 -7.19
N THR A 282 5.35 -23.46 -5.99
CA THR A 282 5.31 -22.67 -4.75
C THR A 282 6.70 -22.62 -4.15
N PHE A 283 7.15 -21.42 -3.81
CA PHE A 283 8.39 -21.15 -3.08
C PHE A 283 8.06 -20.68 -1.68
N GLU A 284 8.98 -20.87 -0.72
CA GLU A 284 8.77 -20.47 0.66
C GLU A 284 9.96 -19.70 1.23
N ALA A 285 9.69 -18.84 2.20
CA ALA A 285 10.68 -18.08 2.95
C ALA A 285 10.27 -17.95 4.42
N PRO A 286 11.24 -17.82 5.35
CA PRO A 286 10.97 -17.50 6.75
C PRO A 286 10.25 -16.16 6.87
N PHE A 287 9.31 -16.07 7.81
CA PHE A 287 8.55 -14.87 8.13
C PHE A 287 8.38 -14.72 9.64
N PRO A 288 9.49 -14.52 10.38
CA PRO A 288 9.45 -14.36 11.83
C PRO A 288 8.80 -13.02 12.24
N PRO A 289 8.44 -12.83 13.52
CA PRO A 289 8.02 -11.53 14.05
C PRO A 289 9.00 -10.40 13.70
N GLY A 290 8.47 -9.28 13.21
CA GLY A 290 9.24 -8.15 12.69
C GLY A 290 9.69 -8.28 11.23
N ALA A 291 9.35 -9.36 10.53
CA ALA A 291 9.57 -9.50 9.09
C ALA A 291 8.48 -8.78 8.27
N VAL A 292 8.84 -8.37 7.06
CA VAL A 292 7.93 -7.71 6.12
C VAL A 292 7.99 -8.40 4.77
N LEU A 293 6.83 -8.83 4.26
CA LEU A 293 6.66 -9.27 2.88
C LEU A 293 6.33 -8.04 2.06
N VAL A 294 7.05 -7.84 0.96
CA VAL A 294 6.75 -6.82 -0.05
C VAL A 294 6.54 -7.53 -1.38
N MET A 295 5.40 -7.29 -2.00
CA MET A 295 5.10 -7.72 -3.36
C MET A 295 4.81 -6.49 -4.21
N HIS A 296 5.38 -6.41 -5.41
CA HIS A 296 5.18 -5.28 -6.31
C HIS A 296 5.23 -5.66 -7.79
N SER A 297 4.60 -4.84 -8.63
CA SER A 297 4.75 -4.91 -10.09
C SER A 297 6.14 -4.44 -10.52
N ASP A 298 6.50 -4.61 -11.78
CA ASP A 298 7.81 -4.19 -12.27
C ASP A 298 7.94 -2.66 -12.45
N GLY A 299 6.86 -1.90 -12.23
CA GLY A 299 6.89 -0.45 -12.05
C GLY A 299 7.78 0.01 -10.90
N LEU A 300 8.04 -0.86 -9.92
CA LEU A 300 9.00 -0.65 -8.84
C LEU A 300 10.31 -1.41 -9.10
N SER A 301 11.43 -0.79 -8.77
CA SER A 301 12.74 -1.46 -8.70
C SER A 301 12.81 -2.38 -7.48
N ASP A 302 13.30 -3.61 -7.67
CA ASP A 302 13.57 -4.59 -6.60
C ASP A 302 15.01 -4.48 -6.04
N ARG A 303 15.78 -3.50 -6.50
CA ARG A 303 17.22 -3.38 -6.18
C ARG A 303 17.51 -2.88 -4.77
N TRP A 304 16.55 -2.23 -4.14
CA TRP A 304 16.70 -1.64 -2.82
C TRP A 304 16.95 -2.68 -1.72
N LYS A 305 17.60 -2.27 -0.65
CA LYS A 305 17.92 -3.09 0.52
C LYS A 305 17.20 -2.56 1.76
N PRO A 306 16.90 -3.41 2.75
CA PRO A 306 16.33 -2.95 4.02
C PRO A 306 17.11 -1.79 4.67
N ALA A 307 18.44 -1.84 4.58
CA ALA A 307 19.34 -0.80 5.08
C ALA A 307 19.19 0.56 4.36
N ASP A 308 18.59 0.62 3.16
CA ASP A 308 18.28 1.87 2.48
C ASP A 308 17.10 2.59 3.15
N PHE A 309 16.35 1.91 4.03
CA PHE A 309 15.15 2.41 4.71
C PHE A 309 15.24 2.17 6.22
N PRO A 310 16.24 2.75 6.91
CA PRO A 310 16.40 2.56 8.35
C PRO A 310 15.12 2.98 9.09
N GLY A 311 14.65 2.10 9.99
CA GLY A 311 13.48 2.34 10.81
C GLY A 311 12.13 2.28 10.09
N LEU A 312 12.05 1.92 8.80
CA LEU A 312 10.77 1.89 8.06
C LEU A 312 9.85 0.74 8.48
N PHE A 313 10.38 -0.49 8.52
CA PHE A 313 9.59 -1.72 8.66
C PHE A 313 8.80 -1.91 9.96
N PRO A 314 9.14 -1.24 11.09
CA PRO A 314 8.28 -1.23 12.28
C PRO A 314 7.02 -0.37 12.17
N HIS A 315 6.86 0.45 11.12
CA HIS A 315 5.71 1.32 10.96
C HIS A 315 4.50 0.62 10.30
N ASP A 316 3.35 1.33 10.31
CA ASP A 316 2.11 0.96 9.61
C ASP A 316 2.40 0.58 8.14
N SER A 317 1.75 -0.48 7.70
CA SER A 317 1.88 -1.07 6.37
C SER A 317 1.62 -0.08 5.23
N ALA A 318 0.73 0.90 5.42
CA ALA A 318 0.48 1.96 4.44
C ALA A 318 1.68 2.91 4.31
N LEU A 319 2.34 3.23 5.43
CA LEU A 319 3.55 4.06 5.42
C LEU A 319 4.72 3.31 4.76
N VAL A 320 4.88 2.01 5.06
CA VAL A 320 5.87 1.15 4.40
C VAL A 320 5.64 1.10 2.89
N ALA A 321 4.41 0.81 2.47
CA ALA A 321 4.02 0.75 1.06
C ALA A 321 4.24 2.10 0.35
N GLY A 322 3.80 3.20 0.96
CA GLY A 322 3.94 4.55 0.42
C GLY A 322 5.39 4.97 0.24
N GLN A 323 6.24 4.74 1.25
CA GLN A 323 7.65 5.12 1.19
C GLN A 323 8.44 4.28 0.19
N LEU A 324 8.19 2.97 0.12
CA LEU A 324 8.82 2.10 -0.88
C LEU A 324 8.37 2.49 -2.30
N LEU A 325 7.08 2.75 -2.52
CA LEU A 325 6.59 3.21 -3.82
C LEU A 325 7.20 4.55 -4.21
N ASN A 326 7.26 5.52 -3.28
CA ASN A 326 7.87 6.83 -3.54
C ASN A 326 9.33 6.71 -3.99
N GLN A 327 10.10 5.84 -3.34
CA GLN A 327 11.54 5.73 -3.53
C GLN A 327 11.96 4.72 -4.62
N ALA A 328 11.15 3.71 -4.90
CA ALA A 328 11.50 2.62 -5.81
C ALA A 328 10.71 2.65 -7.12
N ALA A 329 9.58 3.36 -7.21
CA ALA A 329 8.79 3.48 -8.44
C ALA A 329 9.38 4.55 -9.39
N VAL A 330 10.59 4.28 -9.88
CA VAL A 330 11.36 5.18 -10.76
C VAL A 330 11.08 4.95 -12.25
N ARG A 331 10.31 3.92 -12.58
CA ARG A 331 9.98 3.58 -13.98
C ARG A 331 8.77 4.38 -14.46
N ARG A 332 8.71 4.63 -15.76
CA ARG A 332 7.55 5.22 -16.41
C ARG A 332 6.55 4.12 -16.73
N ASP A 333 5.91 3.62 -15.69
CA ASP A 333 4.92 2.55 -15.76
C ASP A 333 3.84 2.71 -14.70
N ASP A 334 2.80 1.88 -14.78
CA ASP A 334 1.93 1.60 -13.65
C ASP A 334 2.78 1.04 -12.50
N ALA A 335 2.46 1.43 -11.27
CA ALA A 335 3.23 1.05 -10.10
C ALA A 335 2.32 0.61 -8.97
N GLY A 336 2.45 -0.64 -8.55
CA GLY A 336 1.63 -1.24 -7.52
C GLY A 336 2.47 -2.02 -6.51
N ILE A 337 2.07 -1.92 -5.25
CA ILE A 337 2.74 -2.56 -4.12
C ILE A 337 1.69 -3.05 -3.11
N VAL A 338 1.94 -4.21 -2.51
CA VAL A 338 1.25 -4.69 -1.32
C VAL A 338 2.26 -5.24 -0.33
N VAL A 339 2.08 -4.92 0.94
CA VAL A 339 2.97 -5.32 2.03
C VAL A 339 2.21 -6.03 3.14
N ALA A 340 2.88 -6.97 3.79
CA ALA A 340 2.44 -7.58 5.04
C ALA A 340 3.54 -7.44 6.09
N VAL A 341 3.25 -6.76 7.19
CA VAL A 341 4.17 -6.54 8.31
C VAL A 341 3.80 -7.47 9.45
N HIS A 342 4.70 -8.38 9.82
CA HIS A 342 4.53 -9.18 11.02
C HIS A 342 4.90 -8.33 12.24
N GLY A 343 3.92 -8.00 13.08
CA GLY A 343 4.16 -7.26 14.31
C GLY A 343 5.17 -7.96 15.20
N ARG A 344 5.95 -7.17 15.95
CA ARG A 344 6.73 -7.70 17.07
C ARG A 344 5.80 -7.82 18.29
N PRO A 345 5.84 -8.95 19.02
CA PRO A 345 5.05 -9.12 20.24
C PRO A 345 5.42 -8.11 21.32
#